data_AF-A0AAU9P2D1-F1
#
_entry.id   AF-A0AAU9P2D1-F1
#
_cell.length_a   1.000
_cell.length_b   1.000
_cell.length_c   1.000
_cell.angle_alpha   90.00
_cell.angle_beta   90.00
_cell.angle_gamma   90.00
#
_symmetry.space_group_name_H-M   'P 1'
#
loop_
_entity.id
_entity.type
_entity.pdbx_description
1 polymer ?
#
loop_
_entity_poly.entity_id
_entity_poly.type
_entity_poly.pdbx_seq_one_letter_code
_entity_poly.pdbx_strand_id
1 'polypeptide(L)'
;MEKLRKTVNQIAYTPKSEVLFTLSPLHLSIIPLLFLSSSLYKIALSFRHTLHHFGFLRKHRLPVPVISVGNLTWGGNGKTPMVEFIANWLANDVGVSPLILTRGYGGADEAKMLQRHFIGTSVKIGVGANRAATAASFLHKHGFVYPLDIVSFKKQIPERRIVSDKIGVAILDDGMQHVSMSRDLEIVMVNALSPWGNRHLLPFGPLREPLTSFSRANAAVIHHSDLVSDQNLSVIKSTILKSNRFLPIYLSTMTPTHFFKPPSVSIQLSLEVVSEKIVLCVSAIGSPNSLVQRIQKMGPLFVDRLDYSDHHLFQNKDIMTIKARLEHLKNKFGSKPTIVMTEKDYDRDHTILGQLEPFEVLVLCCKLKILDHNGCTEDEFKKLLIRSLS
;
A
#
# COMPACT_ATOMS: atom_id res chain seq x y z
N MET A 1 -9.93 21.14 6.77
CA MET A 1 -9.94 19.82 6.12
C MET A 1 -9.26 18.73 6.94
N GLU A 2 -8.02 18.91 7.40
CA GLU A 2 -7.29 17.85 8.14
C GLU A 2 -7.97 17.38 9.43
N LYS A 3 -8.45 18.30 10.26
CA LYS A 3 -9.21 17.94 11.48
C LYS A 3 -10.43 17.07 11.17
N LEU A 4 -11.18 17.41 10.12
CA LEU A 4 -12.35 16.64 9.70
C LEU A 4 -11.98 15.24 9.19
N ARG A 5 -10.89 15.11 8.41
CA ARG A 5 -10.38 13.80 7.97
C ARG A 5 -10.00 12.91 9.14
N LYS A 6 -9.29 13.47 10.14
CA LYS A 6 -8.94 12.75 11.37
C LYS A 6 -10.19 12.31 12.14
N THR A 7 -11.18 13.18 12.29
CA THR A 7 -12.47 12.84 12.91
C THR A 7 -13.18 11.69 12.19
N VAL A 8 -13.33 11.77 10.86
CA VAL A 8 -13.99 10.73 10.08
C VAL A 8 -13.23 9.41 10.18
N ASN A 9 -11.89 9.46 10.13
CA ASN A 9 -11.06 8.27 10.29
C ASN A 9 -11.23 7.63 11.67
N GLN A 10 -11.29 8.45 12.74
CA GLN A 10 -11.53 7.97 14.09
C GLN A 10 -12.90 7.26 14.17
N ILE A 11 -13.97 7.88 13.68
CA ILE A 11 -15.32 7.27 13.64
C ILE A 11 -15.32 5.94 12.87
N ALA A 12 -14.64 5.90 11.73
CA ALA A 12 -14.60 4.71 10.88
C ALA A 12 -13.90 3.52 11.55
N TYR A 13 -12.90 3.76 12.40
CA TYR A 13 -12.16 2.70 13.08
C TYR A 13 -12.60 2.44 14.53
N THR A 14 -13.48 3.27 15.11
CA THR A 14 -14.07 3.01 16.43
C THR A 14 -15.19 1.96 16.35
N PRO A 15 -15.10 0.84 17.08
CA PRO A 15 -16.17 -0.15 17.18
C PRO A 15 -17.45 0.46 17.75
N LYS A 16 -18.63 0.01 17.29
CA LYS A 16 -19.94 0.54 17.72
C LYS A 16 -20.12 0.54 19.25
N SER A 17 -19.56 -0.45 19.95
CA SER A 17 -19.60 -0.59 21.41
C SER A 17 -18.84 0.51 22.16
N GLU A 18 -17.88 1.16 21.52
CA GLU A 18 -16.96 2.11 22.16
C GLU A 18 -17.24 3.57 21.78
N VAL A 19 -18.10 3.80 20.78
CA VAL A 19 -18.45 5.11 20.20
C VAL A 19 -18.80 6.14 21.28
N LEU A 20 -19.64 5.78 22.26
CA LEU A 20 -20.11 6.71 23.30
C LEU A 20 -19.02 7.10 24.31
N PHE A 21 -17.98 6.28 24.48
CA PHE A 21 -16.91 6.51 25.44
C PHE A 21 -15.67 7.18 24.84
N THR A 22 -15.48 7.08 23.52
CA THR A 22 -14.26 7.54 22.84
C THR A 22 -14.44 8.81 22.00
N LEU A 23 -15.68 9.17 21.65
CA LEU A 23 -15.94 10.26 20.70
C LEU A 23 -16.47 11.52 21.41
N SER A 24 -16.04 12.68 20.92
CA SER A 24 -16.53 13.98 21.40
C SER A 24 -17.98 14.24 20.94
N PRO A 25 -18.72 15.17 21.59
CA PRO A 25 -20.07 15.55 21.15
C PRO A 25 -20.13 16.01 19.68
N LEU A 26 -19.07 16.67 19.20
CA LEU A 26 -18.93 17.06 17.80
C LEU A 26 -18.87 15.85 16.87
N HIS A 27 -18.13 14.80 17.24
CA HIS A 27 -18.08 13.56 16.46
C HIS A 27 -19.44 12.88 16.39
N LEU A 28 -20.17 12.82 17.52
CA LEU A 28 -21.50 12.21 17.59
C LEU A 28 -22.53 12.91 16.69
N SER A 29 -22.44 14.24 16.55
CA SER A 29 -23.35 15.02 15.70
C SER A 29 -23.26 14.67 14.20
N ILE A 30 -22.12 14.17 13.73
CA ILE A 30 -21.86 13.88 12.31
C ILE A 30 -22.24 12.43 11.95
N ILE A 31 -22.40 11.55 12.93
CA ILE A 31 -22.71 10.12 12.72
C ILE A 31 -23.96 9.88 11.86
N PRO A 32 -25.12 10.53 12.10
CA PRO A 32 -26.33 10.28 11.31
C PRO A 32 -26.12 10.59 9.82
N LEU A 33 -25.41 11.68 9.52
CA LEU A 33 -25.08 12.09 8.16
C LEU A 33 -24.15 11.07 7.47
N LEU A 34 -23.11 10.60 8.17
CA LEU A 34 -22.20 9.59 7.63
C LEU A 34 -22.91 8.26 7.38
N PHE A 35 -23.79 7.85 8.30
CA PHE A 35 -24.56 6.62 8.18
C PHE A 35 -25.53 6.64 6.99
N LEU A 36 -26.25 7.75 6.81
CA LEU A 36 -27.12 7.95 5.64
C LEU A 36 -26.30 7.94 4.34
N SER A 37 -25.18 8.65 4.31
CA SER A 37 -24.27 8.67 3.17
C SER A 37 -23.72 7.28 2.83
N SER A 38 -23.43 6.47 3.85
CA SER A 38 -22.95 5.09 3.69
C SER A 38 -24.03 4.17 3.10
N SER A 39 -25.28 4.40 3.46
CA SER A 39 -26.43 3.69 2.90
C SER A 39 -26.63 4.01 1.43
N LEU A 40 -26.52 5.29 1.04
CA LEU A 40 -26.55 5.71 -0.36
C LEU A 40 -25.39 5.13 -1.16
N TYR A 41 -24.18 5.16 -0.61
CA TYR A 41 -23.00 4.54 -1.21
C TYR A 41 -23.19 3.04 -1.43
N LYS A 42 -23.77 2.32 -0.47
CA LYS A 42 -24.11 0.90 -0.61
C LYS A 42 -25.04 0.63 -1.78
N ILE A 43 -26.09 1.44 -1.94
CA ILE A 43 -27.05 1.31 -3.04
C ILE A 43 -26.34 1.52 -4.39
N ALA A 44 -25.56 2.60 -4.51
CA ALA A 44 -24.80 2.90 -5.72
C ALA A 44 -23.79 1.79 -6.07
N LEU A 45 -23.08 1.26 -5.07
CA LEU A 45 -22.14 0.15 -5.25
C LEU A 45 -22.85 -1.14 -5.70
N SER A 46 -23.97 -1.49 -5.07
CA SER A 46 -24.78 -2.66 -5.45
C SER A 46 -25.28 -2.52 -6.88
N PHE A 47 -25.83 -1.37 -7.25
CA PHE A 47 -26.30 -1.10 -8.61
C PHE A 47 -25.16 -1.25 -9.64
N ARG A 48 -23.98 -0.68 -9.35
CA ARG A 48 -22.80 -0.82 -10.19
C ARG A 48 -22.36 -2.28 -10.36
N HIS A 49 -22.34 -3.06 -9.27
CA HIS A 49 -22.00 -4.49 -9.34
C HIS A 49 -23.00 -5.25 -10.20
N THR A 50 -24.30 -4.97 -10.05
CA THR A 50 -25.37 -5.58 -10.85
C THR A 50 -25.19 -5.28 -12.34
N LEU A 51 -24.91 -4.03 -12.71
CA LEU A 51 -24.66 -3.65 -14.11
C LEU A 51 -23.46 -4.39 -14.72
N HIS A 52 -22.38 -4.56 -13.96
CA HIS A 52 -21.21 -5.32 -14.42
C HIS A 52 -21.46 -6.84 -14.48
N HIS A 53 -22.27 -7.37 -13.58
CA HIS A 53 -22.61 -8.79 -13.54
C HIS A 53 -23.46 -9.20 -14.75
N PHE A 54 -24.45 -8.38 -15.11
CA PHE A 54 -25.30 -8.59 -16.29
C PHE A 54 -24.64 -8.17 -17.62
N GLY A 55 -23.36 -7.76 -17.61
CA GLY A 55 -22.62 -7.44 -18.82
C GLY A 55 -23.00 -6.12 -19.50
N PHE A 56 -23.82 -5.27 -18.87
CA PHE A 56 -24.19 -3.95 -19.40
C PHE A 56 -22.99 -2.99 -19.50
N LEU A 57 -21.93 -3.24 -18.74
CA LEU A 57 -20.71 -2.43 -18.75
C LEU A 57 -19.56 -3.21 -19.40
N ARG A 58 -18.96 -2.61 -20.44
CA ARG A 58 -17.86 -3.18 -21.21
C ARG A 58 -16.66 -3.49 -20.32
N LYS A 59 -16.15 -4.72 -20.41
CA LYS A 59 -14.88 -5.13 -19.81
C LYS A 59 -13.76 -5.03 -20.85
N HIS A 60 -12.68 -4.35 -20.52
CA HIS A 60 -11.48 -4.26 -21.34
C HIS A 60 -10.56 -5.43 -20.98
N ARG A 61 -10.27 -6.30 -21.94
CA ARG A 61 -9.27 -7.36 -21.82
C ARG A 61 -7.99 -6.90 -22.51
N LEU A 62 -6.87 -6.99 -21.80
CA LEU A 62 -5.55 -6.73 -22.37
C LEU A 62 -5.04 -8.01 -23.06
N PRO A 63 -4.13 -7.88 -24.05
CA PRO A 63 -3.53 -9.04 -24.71
C PRO A 63 -2.50 -9.78 -23.83
N VAL A 64 -2.15 -9.19 -22.68
CA VAL A 64 -1.26 -9.76 -21.65
C VAL A 64 -2.06 -10.08 -20.39
N PRO A 65 -1.59 -11.02 -19.55
CA PRO A 65 -2.20 -11.30 -18.25
C PRO A 65 -2.24 -10.06 -17.36
N VAL A 66 -3.29 -9.96 -16.55
CA VAL A 66 -3.54 -8.83 -15.64
C VAL A 66 -3.64 -9.31 -14.20
N ILE A 67 -2.69 -8.91 -13.38
CA ILE A 67 -2.67 -9.13 -11.93
C ILE A 67 -3.21 -7.87 -11.23
N SER A 68 -4.29 -8.00 -10.47
CA SER A 68 -4.84 -6.94 -9.65
C SER A 68 -4.36 -7.06 -8.22
N VAL A 69 -3.78 -5.98 -7.68
CA VAL A 69 -3.50 -5.83 -6.26
C VAL A 69 -4.44 -4.77 -5.72
N GLY A 70 -5.36 -5.16 -4.85
CA GLY A 70 -6.37 -4.26 -4.31
C GLY A 70 -6.59 -4.45 -2.82
N ASN A 71 -7.60 -3.75 -2.31
CA ASN A 71 -8.02 -3.87 -0.91
C ASN A 71 -9.51 -3.58 -0.76
N LEU A 72 -10.04 -3.89 0.43
CA LEU A 72 -11.43 -3.62 0.78
C LEU A 72 -11.63 -2.36 1.61
N THR A 73 -10.58 -1.81 2.22
CA THR A 73 -10.65 -0.62 3.08
C THR A 73 -9.95 0.59 2.46
N TRP A 74 -10.16 1.80 2.98
CA TRP A 74 -9.21 2.89 2.75
C TRP A 74 -7.96 2.74 3.64
N GLY A 75 -6.94 3.55 3.39
CA GLY A 75 -5.71 3.57 4.18
C GLY A 75 -4.60 2.64 3.68
N GLY A 76 -3.51 2.59 4.45
CA GLY A 76 -2.25 1.96 4.06
C GLY A 76 -2.34 0.45 4.22
N ASN A 77 -2.67 -0.25 3.14
CA ASN A 77 -2.85 -1.72 3.16
C ASN A 77 -1.66 -2.49 2.57
N GLY A 78 -0.57 -1.82 2.19
CA GLY A 78 0.60 -2.47 1.60
C GLY A 78 0.46 -2.82 0.11
N LYS A 79 -0.49 -2.19 -0.61
CA LYS A 79 -0.71 -2.44 -2.05
C LYS A 79 0.51 -2.09 -2.90
N THR A 80 0.99 -0.85 -2.82
CA THR A 80 2.15 -0.40 -3.61
C THR A 80 3.41 -1.23 -3.31
N PRO A 81 3.76 -1.54 -2.03
CA PRO A 81 4.84 -2.49 -1.75
C PRO A 81 4.62 -3.90 -2.32
N MET A 82 3.38 -4.40 -2.37
CA MET A 82 3.08 -5.70 -2.98
C MET A 82 3.23 -5.65 -4.51
N VAL A 83 2.76 -4.57 -5.14
CA VAL A 83 2.95 -4.32 -6.58
C VAL A 83 4.45 -4.28 -6.92
N GLU A 84 5.24 -3.56 -6.11
CA GLU A 84 6.68 -3.50 -6.25
C GLU A 84 7.34 -4.88 -6.07
N PHE A 85 6.94 -5.65 -5.04
CA PHE A 85 7.43 -7.01 -4.81
C PHE A 85 7.19 -7.91 -6.04
N ILE A 86 5.95 -7.92 -6.55
CA ILE A 86 5.57 -8.73 -7.73
C ILE A 86 6.35 -8.27 -8.96
N ALA A 87 6.44 -6.96 -9.22
CA ALA A 87 7.12 -6.41 -10.38
C ALA A 87 8.63 -6.70 -10.37
N ASN A 88 9.29 -6.52 -9.22
CA ASN A 88 10.70 -6.85 -9.06
C ASN A 88 10.97 -8.33 -9.34
N TRP A 89 10.15 -9.22 -8.77
CA TRP A 89 10.32 -10.65 -8.98
C TRP A 89 10.08 -11.07 -10.44
N LEU A 90 9.04 -10.52 -11.10
CA LEU A 90 8.79 -10.80 -12.51
C LEU A 90 9.94 -10.31 -13.41
N ALA A 91 10.43 -9.10 -13.19
CA ALA A 91 11.50 -8.52 -14.00
C ALA A 91 12.84 -9.22 -13.77
N ASN A 92 13.22 -9.43 -12.50
CA ASN A 92 14.55 -9.89 -12.14
C ASN A 92 14.67 -11.41 -12.09
N ASP A 93 13.69 -12.13 -11.56
CA ASP A 93 13.78 -13.58 -11.38
C ASP A 93 13.21 -14.33 -12.58
N VAL A 94 12.05 -13.90 -13.08
CA VAL A 94 11.34 -14.54 -14.20
C VAL A 94 11.83 -14.03 -15.56
N GLY A 95 12.32 -12.79 -15.64
CA GLY A 95 12.76 -12.16 -16.90
C GLY A 95 11.62 -11.61 -17.75
N VAL A 96 10.43 -11.42 -17.17
CA VAL A 96 9.24 -10.86 -17.84
C VAL A 96 9.11 -9.40 -17.46
N SER A 97 9.04 -8.51 -18.46
CA SER A 97 8.85 -7.07 -18.25
C SER A 97 7.40 -6.77 -17.82
N PRO A 98 7.18 -6.26 -16.59
CA PRO A 98 5.85 -5.90 -16.11
C PRO A 98 5.51 -4.44 -16.42
N LEU A 99 4.22 -4.18 -16.69
CA LEU A 99 3.63 -2.85 -16.73
C LEU A 99 2.82 -2.61 -15.44
N ILE A 100 3.32 -1.76 -14.55
CA ILE A 100 2.58 -1.28 -13.38
C ILE A 100 1.62 -0.17 -13.84
N LEU A 101 0.34 -0.31 -13.54
CA LEU A 101 -0.71 0.67 -13.83
C LEU A 101 -1.24 1.25 -12.52
N THR A 102 -0.92 2.52 -12.29
CA THR A 102 -1.38 3.28 -11.12
C THR A 102 -2.25 4.46 -11.55
N ARG A 103 -3.18 4.86 -10.69
CA ARG A 103 -4.09 5.98 -10.96
C ARG A 103 -3.41 7.34 -10.87
N GLY A 104 -2.32 7.45 -10.11
CA GLY A 104 -1.72 8.73 -9.73
C GLY A 104 -2.51 9.49 -8.66
N TYR A 105 -3.20 8.77 -7.77
CA TYR A 105 -3.94 9.39 -6.66
C TYR A 105 -2.97 10.07 -5.67
N GLY A 106 -3.39 11.16 -5.01
CA GLY A 106 -2.63 11.77 -3.92
C GLY A 106 -1.34 12.51 -4.32
N GLY A 107 -1.22 12.98 -5.57
CA GLY A 107 -0.03 13.72 -6.02
C GLY A 107 1.07 12.84 -6.63
N ALA A 108 0.74 11.58 -6.94
CA ALA A 108 1.63 10.62 -7.61
C ALA A 108 2.93 10.31 -6.84
N ASP A 109 2.93 10.47 -5.53
CA ASP A 109 4.05 10.12 -4.64
C ASP A 109 4.44 8.64 -4.77
N GLU A 110 3.46 7.73 -4.75
CA GLU A 110 3.68 6.30 -4.99
C GLU A 110 4.28 6.02 -6.37
N ALA A 111 3.84 6.75 -7.40
CA ALA A 111 4.37 6.60 -8.75
C ALA A 111 5.82 7.12 -8.86
N LYS A 112 6.14 8.24 -8.21
CA LYS A 112 7.51 8.79 -8.16
C LYS A 112 8.46 7.84 -7.42
N MET A 113 8.02 7.28 -6.30
CA MET A 113 8.77 6.28 -5.54
C MET A 113 9.05 5.04 -6.40
N LEU A 114 8.02 4.47 -7.03
CA LEU A 114 8.19 3.34 -7.96
C LEU A 114 9.13 3.71 -9.12
N GLN A 115 8.98 4.89 -9.71
CA GLN A 115 9.87 5.37 -10.79
C GLN A 115 11.32 5.39 -10.33
N ARG A 116 11.60 5.90 -9.12
CA ARG A 116 12.95 5.89 -8.53
C ARG A 116 13.49 4.48 -8.31
N HIS A 117 12.67 3.54 -7.84
CA HIS A 117 13.10 2.17 -7.55
C HIS A 117 13.37 1.36 -8.82
N PHE A 118 12.67 1.66 -9.91
CA PHE A 118 12.74 0.91 -11.17
C PHE A 118 13.58 1.60 -12.26
N ILE A 119 14.34 2.66 -11.94
CA ILE A 119 15.29 3.28 -12.89
C ILE A 119 16.25 2.22 -13.42
N GLY A 120 16.39 2.15 -14.74
CA GLY A 120 17.30 1.21 -15.40
C GLY A 120 16.83 -0.25 -15.43
N THR A 121 15.59 -0.52 -15.00
CA THR A 121 14.98 -1.86 -15.08
C THR A 121 14.05 -1.97 -16.29
N SER A 122 13.59 -3.19 -16.60
CA SER A 122 12.60 -3.42 -17.66
C SER A 122 11.17 -3.01 -17.25
N VAL A 123 10.91 -2.81 -15.95
CA VAL A 123 9.59 -2.45 -15.42
C VAL A 123 9.12 -1.11 -15.99
N LYS A 124 7.90 -1.09 -16.52
CA LYS A 124 7.25 0.11 -17.05
C LYS A 124 6.18 0.59 -16.07
N ILE A 125 6.05 1.90 -15.88
CA ILE A 125 5.08 2.50 -14.95
C ILE A 125 4.17 3.44 -15.73
N GLY A 126 2.91 3.04 -15.89
CA GLY A 126 1.84 3.83 -16.49
C GLY A 126 1.00 4.53 -15.42
N VAL A 127 0.98 5.86 -15.45
CA VAL A 127 0.18 6.68 -14.54
C VAL A 127 -1.02 7.26 -15.28
N GLY A 128 -2.24 6.99 -14.82
CA GLY A 128 -3.43 7.60 -15.40
C GLY A 128 -4.76 7.11 -14.83
N ALA A 129 -5.75 8.00 -14.83
CA ALA A 129 -7.09 7.69 -14.33
C ALA A 129 -7.80 6.59 -15.15
N ASN A 130 -7.62 6.61 -16.48
CA ASN A 130 -8.11 5.58 -17.38
C ASN A 130 -7.01 4.53 -17.61
N ARG A 131 -6.95 3.53 -16.72
CA ARG A 131 -5.92 2.48 -16.75
C ARG A 131 -5.92 1.68 -18.05
N ALA A 132 -7.08 1.48 -18.69
CA ALA A 132 -7.17 0.77 -19.95
C ALA A 132 -6.53 1.56 -21.10
N ALA A 133 -6.80 2.86 -21.18
CA ALA A 133 -6.16 3.73 -22.17
C ALA A 133 -4.65 3.86 -21.92
N THR A 134 -4.24 4.03 -20.66
CA THR A 134 -2.82 4.04 -20.30
C THR A 134 -2.14 2.72 -20.70
N ALA A 135 -2.75 1.57 -20.40
CA ALA A 135 -2.23 0.27 -20.79
C ALA A 135 -2.08 0.14 -22.31
N ALA A 136 -3.11 0.50 -23.07
CA ALA A 136 -3.07 0.43 -24.54
C ALA A 136 -1.94 1.28 -25.14
N SER A 137 -1.73 2.49 -24.63
CA SER A 137 -0.63 3.37 -25.05
C SER A 137 0.74 2.76 -24.80
N PHE A 138 0.96 2.19 -23.61
CA PHE A 138 2.22 1.53 -23.27
C PHE A 138 2.46 0.26 -24.08
N LEU A 139 1.43 -0.56 -24.29
CA LEU A 139 1.51 -1.77 -25.12
C LEU A 139 1.81 -1.44 -26.58
N HIS A 140 1.26 -0.34 -27.12
CA HIS A 140 1.58 0.15 -28.46
C HIS A 140 3.03 0.64 -28.54
N LYS A 141 3.51 1.39 -27.54
CA LYS A 141 4.85 1.97 -27.52
C LYS A 141 5.96 0.93 -27.32
N HIS A 142 5.76 -0.02 -26.41
CA HIS A 142 6.80 -0.97 -26.00
C HIS A 142 6.61 -2.37 -26.61
N GLY A 143 5.47 -2.62 -27.26
CA GLY A 143 5.08 -3.96 -27.68
C GLY A 143 4.73 -4.86 -26.49
N PHE A 144 4.30 -6.09 -26.80
CA PHE A 144 3.95 -7.07 -25.78
C PHE A 144 4.28 -8.50 -26.21
N VAL A 145 4.30 -9.42 -25.24
CA VAL A 145 4.55 -10.85 -25.43
C VAL A 145 3.30 -11.62 -25.02
N TYR A 146 2.88 -12.60 -25.82
CA TYR A 146 1.71 -13.42 -25.49
C TYR A 146 2.03 -14.45 -24.39
N PRO A 147 1.04 -14.84 -23.56
CA PRO A 147 1.20 -15.84 -22.50
C PRO A 147 1.92 -17.14 -22.93
N LEU A 148 1.55 -17.69 -24.09
CA LEU A 148 2.10 -18.94 -24.63
C LEU A 148 3.61 -18.87 -24.89
N ASP A 149 4.11 -17.68 -25.22
CA ASP A 149 5.53 -17.46 -25.47
C ASP A 149 6.30 -17.40 -24.16
N ILE A 150 5.72 -16.83 -23.08
CA ILE A 150 6.35 -16.69 -21.75
C ILE A 150 6.73 -18.05 -21.16
N VAL A 151 5.88 -19.07 -21.31
CA VAL A 151 6.15 -20.44 -20.81
C VAL A 151 7.23 -21.13 -21.65
N SER A 152 7.29 -20.83 -22.95
CA SER A 152 8.27 -21.36 -23.89
C SER A 152 9.67 -20.78 -23.64
N PHE A 153 9.76 -19.48 -23.30
CA PHE A 153 11.01 -18.80 -22.90
C PHE A 153 11.71 -19.47 -21.71
N LYS A 154 10.95 -20.08 -20.79
CA LYS A 154 11.50 -20.74 -19.60
C LYS A 154 12.27 -22.03 -19.90
N LYS A 155 12.00 -22.70 -21.04
CA LYS A 155 12.64 -23.97 -21.41
C LYS A 155 13.94 -23.81 -22.19
N GLN A 156 14.24 -22.62 -22.74
CA GLN A 156 15.27 -22.47 -23.78
C GLN A 156 16.48 -21.58 -23.44
N ILE A 157 16.54 -20.92 -22.28
CA ILE A 157 17.64 -19.97 -22.02
C ILE A 157 18.49 -20.38 -20.81
N PRO A 158 19.65 -21.01 -21.03
CA PRO A 158 20.76 -20.98 -20.11
C PRO A 158 21.49 -19.63 -20.21
N GLU A 159 21.72 -19.01 -19.05
CA GLU A 159 22.84 -18.08 -18.75
C GLU A 159 22.94 -16.69 -19.42
N ARG A 160 22.08 -16.29 -20.38
CA ARG A 160 21.99 -14.87 -20.80
C ARG A 160 20.54 -14.38 -20.83
N ARG A 161 20.12 -13.74 -19.73
CA ARG A 161 18.82 -13.04 -19.61
C ARG A 161 18.75 -11.86 -20.59
N ILE A 162 18.34 -12.12 -21.83
CA ILE A 162 17.83 -11.06 -22.71
C ILE A 162 16.46 -10.68 -22.14
N VAL A 163 16.43 -9.68 -21.26
CA VAL A 163 15.17 -9.13 -20.78
C VAL A 163 14.53 -8.40 -21.95
N SER A 164 13.48 -8.99 -22.51
CA SER A 164 12.70 -8.33 -23.56
C SER A 164 12.10 -7.04 -23.00
N ASP A 165 12.27 -5.93 -23.72
CA ASP A 165 11.66 -4.65 -23.35
C ASP A 165 10.13 -4.65 -23.57
N LYS A 166 9.60 -5.70 -24.22
CA LYS A 166 8.17 -5.90 -24.47
C LYS A 166 7.45 -6.33 -23.20
N ILE A 167 6.27 -5.76 -22.99
CA ILE A 167 5.45 -6.01 -21.80
C ILE A 167 4.86 -7.43 -21.86
N GLY A 168 5.11 -8.25 -20.84
CA GLY A 168 4.53 -9.59 -20.75
C GLY A 168 3.38 -9.72 -19.74
N VAL A 169 3.19 -8.73 -18.87
CA VAL A 169 2.16 -8.77 -17.81
C VAL A 169 1.83 -7.35 -17.35
N ALA A 170 0.56 -7.10 -17.01
CA ALA A 170 0.13 -5.85 -16.39
C ALA A 170 -0.23 -6.05 -14.92
N ILE A 171 0.17 -5.12 -14.05
CA ILE A 171 -0.13 -5.13 -12.62
C ILE A 171 -0.95 -3.89 -12.27
N LEU A 172 -2.17 -4.06 -11.76
CA LEU A 172 -3.03 -2.97 -11.34
C LEU A 172 -2.77 -2.63 -9.87
N ASP A 173 -2.24 -1.44 -9.61
CA ASP A 173 -2.21 -0.89 -8.26
C ASP A 173 -3.60 -0.36 -7.90
N ASP A 174 -4.13 -0.75 -6.75
CA ASP A 174 -5.50 -0.49 -6.30
C ASP A 174 -6.57 -0.98 -7.30
N GLY A 175 -6.40 -2.20 -7.82
CA GLY A 175 -7.19 -2.75 -8.92
C GLY A 175 -8.61 -3.21 -8.58
N MET A 176 -8.88 -3.55 -7.32
CA MET A 176 -10.10 -4.27 -6.94
C MET A 176 -11.40 -3.56 -7.37
N GLN A 177 -11.49 -2.24 -7.20
CA GLN A 177 -12.67 -1.45 -7.58
C GLN A 177 -12.70 -1.07 -9.07
N HIS A 178 -11.63 -1.33 -9.82
CA HIS A 178 -11.54 -1.03 -11.26
C HIS A 178 -12.17 -2.13 -12.11
N VAL A 179 -13.47 -2.35 -11.94
CA VAL A 179 -14.24 -3.46 -12.52
C VAL A 179 -14.39 -3.43 -14.05
N SER A 180 -14.00 -2.33 -14.69
CA SER A 180 -13.98 -2.16 -16.15
C SER A 180 -12.83 -2.90 -16.83
N MET A 181 -11.85 -3.42 -16.09
CA MET A 181 -10.73 -4.19 -16.64
C MET A 181 -10.83 -5.65 -16.20
N SER A 182 -10.67 -6.57 -17.16
CA SER A 182 -10.58 -8.01 -16.89
C SER A 182 -9.25 -8.33 -16.21
N ARG A 183 -9.28 -9.31 -15.30
CA ARG A 183 -8.16 -9.67 -14.42
C ARG A 183 -8.06 -11.18 -14.41
N ASP A 184 -6.84 -11.68 -14.50
CA ASP A 184 -6.55 -13.11 -14.46
C ASP A 184 -6.21 -13.55 -13.03
N LEU A 185 -5.73 -12.62 -12.19
CA LEU A 185 -5.49 -12.84 -10.77
C LEU A 185 -5.89 -11.62 -9.93
N GLU A 186 -6.68 -11.83 -8.88
CA GLU A 186 -7.08 -10.81 -7.90
C GLU A 186 -6.45 -11.11 -6.52
N ILE A 187 -5.56 -10.23 -6.09
CA ILE A 187 -4.92 -10.28 -4.77
C ILE A 187 -5.52 -9.18 -3.89
N VAL A 188 -6.11 -9.56 -2.76
CA VAL A 188 -6.69 -8.62 -1.80
C VAL A 188 -5.79 -8.46 -0.58
N MET A 189 -5.24 -7.26 -0.42
CA MET A 189 -4.44 -6.85 0.72
C MET A 189 -5.34 -6.48 1.92
N VAL A 190 -4.93 -6.91 3.12
CA VAL A 190 -5.61 -6.64 4.40
C VAL A 190 -4.58 -6.13 5.41
N ASN A 191 -4.72 -4.91 5.92
CA ASN A 191 -3.86 -4.44 7.01
C ASN A 191 -4.24 -5.10 8.35
N ALA A 192 -3.34 -5.87 8.95
CA ALA A 192 -3.58 -6.56 10.22
C ALA A 192 -3.79 -5.61 11.42
N LEU A 193 -3.16 -4.43 11.41
CA LEU A 193 -3.29 -3.44 12.48
C LEU A 193 -4.68 -2.78 12.50
N SER A 194 -5.36 -2.74 11.35
CA SER A 194 -6.64 -2.04 11.19
C SER A 194 -7.48 -2.69 10.08
N PRO A 195 -7.95 -3.93 10.27
CA PRO A 195 -8.45 -4.74 9.16
C PRO A 195 -9.80 -4.26 8.64
N TRP A 196 -10.78 -4.04 9.53
CA TRP A 196 -12.19 -3.82 9.14
C TRP A 196 -12.84 -2.55 9.70
N GLY A 197 -12.19 -1.87 10.65
CA GLY A 197 -12.78 -0.78 11.44
C GLY A 197 -14.15 -1.16 12.01
N ASN A 198 -15.13 -0.25 11.90
CA ASN A 198 -16.50 -0.46 12.35
C ASN A 198 -17.34 -1.35 11.41
N ARG A 199 -16.74 -1.93 10.35
CA ARG A 199 -17.37 -2.85 9.38
C ARG A 199 -18.50 -2.23 8.53
N HIS A 200 -18.60 -0.91 8.49
CA HIS A 200 -19.49 -0.20 7.57
C HIS A 200 -18.76 0.25 6.31
N LEU A 201 -19.54 0.52 5.26
CA LEU A 201 -19.02 1.09 4.04
C LEU A 201 -18.70 2.57 4.21
N LEU A 202 -17.90 3.10 3.29
CA LEU A 202 -17.64 4.52 3.16
C LEU A 202 -18.95 5.34 3.09
N PRO A 203 -19.01 6.54 3.69
CA PRO A 203 -17.98 7.18 4.52
C PRO A 203 -18.11 6.86 6.03
N PHE A 204 -19.12 6.09 6.45
CA PHE A 204 -19.33 5.78 7.87
C PHE A 204 -18.29 4.82 8.44
N GLY A 205 -17.87 3.86 7.63
CA GLY A 205 -16.77 2.95 7.94
C GLY A 205 -15.70 2.97 6.87
N PRO A 206 -14.62 2.19 7.04
CA PRO A 206 -13.47 2.23 6.14
C PRO A 206 -13.67 1.39 4.89
N LEU A 207 -14.71 0.55 4.83
CA LEU A 207 -14.89 -0.42 3.75
C LEU A 207 -15.32 0.29 2.45
N ARG A 208 -14.51 0.16 1.41
CA ARG A 208 -14.87 0.51 0.03
C ARG A 208 -15.85 -0.48 -0.57
N GLU A 209 -15.78 -1.72 -0.12
CA GLU A 209 -16.61 -2.83 -0.57
C GLU A 209 -16.93 -3.77 0.60
N PRO A 210 -18.06 -4.49 0.56
CA PRO A 210 -18.41 -5.42 1.63
C PRO A 210 -17.39 -6.57 1.69
N LEU A 211 -17.26 -7.18 2.87
CA LEU A 211 -16.37 -8.33 3.07
C LEU A 211 -16.72 -9.52 2.14
N THR A 212 -17.97 -9.63 1.71
CA THR A 212 -18.41 -10.63 0.73
C THR A 212 -17.69 -10.50 -0.62
N SER A 213 -17.05 -9.36 -0.92
CA SER A 213 -16.24 -9.18 -2.12
C SER A 213 -14.95 -10.02 -2.12
N PHE A 214 -14.55 -10.65 -1.00
CA PHE A 214 -13.50 -11.70 -0.99
C PHE A 214 -13.85 -12.92 -1.87
N SER A 215 -15.13 -13.12 -2.21
CA SER A 215 -15.55 -14.14 -3.18
C SER A 215 -14.93 -13.97 -4.58
N ARG A 216 -14.48 -12.75 -4.92
CA ARG A 216 -13.80 -12.45 -6.20
C ARG A 216 -12.27 -12.55 -6.11
N ALA A 217 -11.73 -12.75 -4.92
CA ALA A 217 -10.29 -12.83 -4.71
C ALA A 217 -9.77 -14.22 -5.11
N ASN A 218 -8.57 -14.27 -5.65
CA ASN A 218 -7.80 -15.50 -5.86
C ASN A 218 -6.79 -15.75 -4.74
N ALA A 219 -6.35 -14.69 -4.06
CA ALA A 219 -5.60 -14.77 -2.81
C ALA A 219 -5.89 -13.56 -1.91
N ALA A 220 -5.72 -13.76 -0.61
CA ALA A 220 -5.63 -12.68 0.36
C ALA A 220 -4.22 -12.60 0.94
N VAL A 221 -3.76 -11.39 1.22
CA VAL A 221 -2.48 -11.15 1.89
C VAL A 221 -2.74 -10.29 3.13
N ILE A 222 -2.45 -10.84 4.30
CA ILE A 222 -2.52 -10.11 5.57
C ILE A 222 -1.18 -9.41 5.78
N HIS A 223 -1.20 -8.09 5.69
CA HIS A 223 -0.04 -7.21 5.81
C HIS A 223 0.18 -6.74 7.24
N HIS A 224 1.43 -6.45 7.61
CA HIS A 224 1.85 -6.16 8.99
C HIS A 224 1.50 -7.28 9.99
N SER A 225 1.51 -8.53 9.53
CA SER A 225 1.13 -9.67 10.37
C SER A 225 2.09 -9.88 11.55
N ASP A 226 3.34 -9.44 11.44
CA ASP A 226 4.36 -9.46 12.49
C ASP A 226 4.14 -8.43 13.62
N LEU A 227 3.15 -7.54 13.46
CA LEU A 227 2.84 -6.46 14.39
C LEU A 227 1.56 -6.72 15.20
N VAL A 228 0.96 -7.90 15.06
CA VAL A 228 -0.25 -8.30 15.79
C VAL A 228 -0.09 -9.70 16.39
N SER A 229 -0.91 -10.03 17.38
CA SER A 229 -0.93 -11.37 17.98
C SER A 229 -1.52 -12.43 17.05
N ASP A 230 -1.17 -13.70 17.27
CA ASP A 230 -1.74 -14.84 16.55
C ASP A 230 -3.26 -14.97 16.71
N GLN A 231 -3.79 -14.54 17.86
CA GLN A 231 -5.22 -14.47 18.09
C GLN A 231 -5.89 -13.49 17.12
N ASN A 232 -5.33 -12.28 16.97
CA ASN A 232 -5.83 -11.29 16.02
C ASN A 232 -5.74 -11.79 14.57
N LEU A 233 -4.62 -12.43 14.20
CA LEU A 233 -4.46 -13.05 12.89
C LEU A 233 -5.53 -14.12 12.62
N SER A 234 -5.83 -14.95 13.61
CA SER A 234 -6.86 -15.99 13.51
C SER A 234 -8.26 -15.40 13.32
N VAL A 235 -8.58 -14.30 13.99
CA VAL A 235 -9.84 -13.55 13.79
C VAL A 235 -9.93 -12.97 12.38
N ILE A 236 -8.83 -12.38 11.87
CA ILE A 236 -8.78 -11.85 10.50
C ILE A 236 -8.99 -12.97 9.48
N LYS A 237 -8.23 -14.07 9.60
CA LYS A 237 -8.35 -15.25 8.72
C LYS A 237 -9.77 -15.81 8.73
N SER A 238 -10.36 -16.03 9.90
CA SER A 238 -11.73 -16.55 9.99
C SER A 238 -12.75 -15.61 9.32
N THR A 239 -12.54 -14.29 9.38
CA THR A 239 -13.40 -13.32 8.71
C THR A 239 -13.31 -13.41 7.18
N ILE A 240 -12.10 -13.60 6.65
CA ILE A 240 -11.86 -13.81 5.22
C ILE A 240 -12.52 -15.12 4.76
N LEU A 241 -12.28 -16.21 5.49
CA LEU A 241 -12.76 -17.55 5.14
C LEU A 241 -14.28 -17.71 5.25
N LYS A 242 -14.97 -16.85 6.01
CA LYS A 242 -16.45 -16.77 5.99
C LYS A 242 -17.00 -16.40 4.61
N SER A 243 -16.25 -15.62 3.82
CA SER A 243 -16.68 -15.16 2.49
C SER A 243 -16.13 -16.03 1.37
N ASN A 244 -14.96 -16.65 1.56
CA ASN A 244 -14.38 -17.60 0.62
C ASN A 244 -13.57 -18.66 1.37
N ARG A 245 -14.18 -19.85 1.56
CA ARG A 245 -13.66 -20.93 2.42
C ARG A 245 -12.31 -21.49 1.97
N PHE A 246 -11.99 -21.40 0.68
CA PHE A 246 -10.80 -22.01 0.09
C PHE A 246 -9.78 -20.97 -0.38
N LEU A 247 -9.96 -19.70 -0.02
CA LEU A 247 -9.03 -18.64 -0.42
C LEU A 247 -7.66 -18.85 0.23
N PRO A 248 -6.58 -18.96 -0.55
CA PRO A 248 -5.22 -18.94 -0.01
C PRO A 248 -4.95 -17.63 0.73
N ILE A 249 -4.41 -17.72 1.95
CA ILE A 249 -4.09 -16.56 2.79
C ILE A 249 -2.59 -16.55 3.07
N TYR A 250 -1.91 -15.53 2.56
CA TYR A 250 -0.49 -15.29 2.81
C TYR A 250 -0.31 -14.22 3.89
N LEU A 251 0.81 -14.29 4.59
CA LEU A 251 1.21 -13.31 5.59
C LEU A 251 2.35 -12.46 5.01
N SER A 252 2.36 -11.16 5.32
CA SER A 252 3.44 -10.28 4.86
C SER A 252 3.82 -9.23 5.90
N THR A 253 5.05 -8.77 5.79
CA THR A 253 5.61 -7.67 6.58
C THR A 253 6.31 -6.65 5.69
N MET A 254 6.60 -5.48 6.26
CA MET A 254 7.53 -4.49 5.69
C MET A 254 8.82 -4.58 6.49
N THR A 255 9.85 -5.17 5.93
CA THR A 255 11.15 -5.30 6.59
C THR A 255 11.99 -4.05 6.33
N PRO A 256 12.40 -3.33 7.38
CA PRO A 256 13.41 -2.26 7.28
C PRO A 256 14.68 -2.80 6.64
N THR A 257 15.28 -2.04 5.72
CA THR A 257 16.52 -2.45 5.05
C THR A 257 17.69 -1.53 5.38
N HIS A 258 17.50 -0.23 5.24
CA HIS A 258 18.51 0.79 5.49
C HIS A 258 17.82 2.15 5.63
N PHE A 259 18.60 3.16 6.01
CA PHE A 259 18.23 4.57 5.91
C PHE A 259 19.06 5.27 4.83
N PHE A 260 18.59 6.41 4.34
CA PHE A 260 19.43 7.38 3.64
C PHE A 260 19.21 8.80 4.19
N LYS A 261 20.16 9.70 3.94
CA LYS A 261 20.09 11.12 4.31
C LYS A 261 19.81 11.98 3.08
N PRO A 262 18.70 12.73 3.03
CA PRO A 262 18.48 13.72 1.99
C PRO A 262 19.64 14.72 1.88
N PRO A 263 19.97 15.21 0.67
CA PRO A 263 19.38 14.85 -0.62
C PRO A 263 19.96 13.56 -1.24
N SER A 264 20.98 12.96 -0.62
CA SER A 264 21.70 11.82 -1.21
C SER A 264 21.02 10.49 -0.92
N VAL A 265 20.40 9.90 -1.95
CA VAL A 265 19.76 8.58 -1.88
C VAL A 265 20.79 7.43 -2.02
N SER A 266 21.99 7.70 -2.53
CA SER A 266 22.99 6.67 -2.81
C SER A 266 23.70 6.14 -1.57
N ILE A 267 23.74 6.92 -0.48
CA ILE A 267 24.42 6.54 0.76
C ILE A 267 23.45 5.80 1.66
N GLN A 268 23.65 4.48 1.74
CA GLN A 268 22.88 3.61 2.63
C GLN A 268 23.50 3.59 4.03
N LEU A 269 22.67 3.83 5.04
CA LEU A 269 23.02 3.81 6.44
C LEU A 269 22.39 2.60 7.12
N SER A 270 23.13 1.97 8.03
CA SER A 270 22.65 0.86 8.86
C SER A 270 21.40 1.25 9.65
N LEU A 271 20.57 0.25 10.00
CA LEU A 271 19.42 0.44 10.88
C LEU A 271 19.82 0.89 12.29
N GLU A 272 21.06 0.62 12.70
CA GLU A 272 21.62 1.06 13.99
C GLU A 272 21.80 2.58 14.08
N VAL A 273 21.69 3.33 12.97
CA VAL A 273 21.84 4.78 12.96
C VAL A 273 20.82 5.52 13.83
N VAL A 274 19.70 4.87 14.17
CA VAL A 274 18.68 5.41 15.09
C VAL A 274 18.81 4.86 16.52
N SER A 275 19.73 3.91 16.74
CA SER A 275 19.99 3.35 18.07
C SER A 275 20.46 4.46 19.01
N GLU A 276 19.97 4.41 20.24
CA GLU A 276 20.26 5.37 21.30
C GLU A 276 19.94 6.85 20.97
N LYS A 277 19.18 7.12 19.90
CA LYS A 277 18.75 8.49 19.53
C LYS A 277 17.38 8.84 20.07
N ILE A 278 17.12 10.14 20.20
CA ILE A 278 15.76 10.69 20.33
C ILE A 278 15.21 10.85 18.92
N VAL A 279 14.15 10.13 18.59
CA VAL A 279 13.57 10.09 17.25
C VAL A 279 12.21 10.76 17.23
N LEU A 280 11.98 11.61 16.22
CA LEU A 280 10.65 12.10 15.85
C LEU A 280 10.24 11.47 14.52
N CYS A 281 9.28 10.56 14.56
CA CYS A 281 8.66 10.02 13.34
C CYS A 281 7.69 11.04 12.76
N VAL A 282 7.91 11.48 11.52
CA VAL A 282 7.00 12.36 10.78
C VAL A 282 6.46 11.58 9.60
N SER A 283 5.15 11.43 9.51
CA SER A 283 4.55 10.61 8.44
C SER A 283 3.20 11.11 7.95
N ALA A 284 2.97 10.97 6.65
CA ALA A 284 1.67 11.13 6.03
C ALA A 284 1.34 9.91 5.16
N ILE A 285 1.39 8.75 5.80
CA ILE A 285 1.08 7.44 5.23
C ILE A 285 -0.19 6.89 5.85
N GLY A 286 -0.83 5.93 5.15
CA GLY A 286 -2.07 5.33 5.63
C GLY A 286 -1.93 4.36 6.82
N SER A 287 -0.73 4.08 7.33
CA SER A 287 -0.53 3.27 8.56
C SER A 287 0.66 3.77 9.41
N PRO A 288 0.54 4.95 10.05
CA PRO A 288 1.66 5.57 10.78
C PRO A 288 2.10 4.75 12.01
N ASN A 289 1.18 3.97 12.61
CA ASN A 289 1.50 3.07 13.71
C ASN A 289 2.54 2.01 13.32
N SER A 290 2.50 1.53 12.07
CA SER A 290 3.47 0.55 11.59
C SER A 290 4.90 1.12 11.55
N LEU A 291 5.06 2.39 11.16
CA LEU A 291 6.36 3.08 11.16
C LEU A 291 6.90 3.19 12.58
N VAL A 292 6.08 3.71 13.50
CA VAL A 292 6.50 3.94 14.90
C VAL A 292 6.91 2.63 15.57
N GLN A 293 6.11 1.57 15.44
CA GLN A 293 6.45 0.26 16.01
C GLN A 293 7.74 -0.33 15.41
N ARG A 294 8.01 -0.09 14.12
CA ARG A 294 9.26 -0.54 13.49
C ARG A 294 10.47 0.23 14.01
N ILE A 295 10.38 1.55 14.12
CA ILE A 295 11.45 2.38 14.66
C ILE A 295 11.74 2.05 16.12
N GLN A 296 10.71 1.82 16.94
CA GLN A 296 10.88 1.39 18.33
C GLN A 296 11.69 0.09 18.46
N LYS A 297 11.49 -0.87 17.53
CA LYS A 297 12.24 -2.13 17.49
C LYS A 297 13.72 -1.96 17.10
N MET A 298 14.16 -0.78 16.64
CA MET A 298 15.55 -0.48 16.25
C MET A 298 16.40 0.10 17.39
N GLY A 299 15.87 0.17 18.61
CA GLY A 299 16.60 0.60 19.81
C GLY A 299 16.86 2.10 20.02
N PRO A 300 16.02 3.05 19.56
CA PRO A 300 16.15 4.45 19.97
C PRO A 300 15.86 4.62 21.48
N LEU A 301 16.45 5.65 22.11
CA LEU A 301 16.14 6.02 23.51
C LEU A 301 14.69 6.47 23.68
N PHE A 302 14.16 7.19 22.70
CA PHE A 302 12.80 7.70 22.73
C PHE A 302 12.26 7.87 21.31
N VAL A 303 10.96 7.58 21.12
CA VAL A 303 10.26 7.79 19.85
C VAL A 303 9.03 8.64 20.09
N ASP A 304 9.03 9.85 19.53
CA ASP A 304 7.86 10.69 19.37
C ASP A 304 7.30 10.59 17.95
N ARG A 305 6.12 11.16 17.72
CA ARG A 305 5.47 11.14 16.41
C ARG A 305 4.65 12.39 16.09
N LEU A 306 4.61 12.72 14.81
CA LEU A 306 3.67 13.64 14.19
C LEU A 306 3.06 12.99 12.95
N ASP A 307 1.76 12.68 13.07
CA ASP A 307 1.02 12.00 12.00
C ASP A 307 0.08 12.97 11.28
N TYR A 308 0.12 12.90 9.97
CA TYR A 308 -0.75 13.62 9.05
C TYR A 308 -1.59 12.62 8.25
N SER A 309 -2.70 13.07 7.68
CA SER A 309 -3.53 12.21 6.81
C SER A 309 -2.70 11.67 5.63
N ASP A 310 -3.05 10.48 5.16
CA ASP A 310 -2.40 9.87 4.00
C ASP A 310 -2.43 10.82 2.79
N HIS A 311 -1.30 10.93 2.09
CA HIS A 311 -1.07 11.87 0.99
C HIS A 311 -1.12 13.36 1.38
N HIS A 312 -0.95 13.72 2.66
CA HIS A 312 -0.82 15.13 3.05
C HIS A 312 0.44 15.74 2.43
N LEU A 313 0.26 16.90 1.80
CA LEU A 313 1.36 17.74 1.33
C LEU A 313 1.74 18.66 2.49
N PHE A 314 2.97 18.52 2.97
CA PHE A 314 3.48 19.36 4.04
C PHE A 314 3.45 20.84 3.61
N GLN A 315 3.01 21.69 4.52
CA GLN A 315 2.96 23.14 4.34
C GLN A 315 3.92 23.80 5.33
N ASN A 316 4.25 25.08 5.11
CA ASN A 316 5.14 25.82 6.02
C ASN A 316 4.70 25.78 7.50
N LYS A 317 3.38 25.80 7.76
CA LYS A 317 2.84 25.63 9.12
C LYS A 317 3.15 24.26 9.75
N ASP A 318 3.23 23.22 8.93
CA ASP A 318 3.55 21.87 9.37
C ASP A 318 5.04 21.81 9.72
N ILE A 319 5.90 22.44 8.91
CA ILE A 319 7.33 22.59 9.21
C ILE A 319 7.55 23.36 10.51
N MET A 320 6.82 24.46 10.76
CA MET A 320 6.87 25.16 12.04
C MET A 320 6.43 24.26 13.20
N THR A 321 5.40 23.44 13.01
CA THR A 321 4.94 22.47 14.02
C THR A 321 5.98 21.40 14.31
N ILE A 322 6.63 20.87 13.27
CA ILE A 322 7.70 19.88 13.38
C ILE A 322 8.90 20.49 14.12
N LYS A 323 9.35 21.70 13.75
CA LYS A 323 10.45 22.40 14.44
C LYS A 323 10.15 22.67 15.91
N ALA A 324 8.95 23.15 16.22
CA ALA A 324 8.54 23.38 17.60
C ALA A 324 8.58 22.08 18.42
N ARG A 325 8.18 20.94 17.82
CA ARG A 325 8.28 19.65 18.49
C ARG A 325 9.72 19.19 18.69
N LEU A 326 10.58 19.39 17.69
CA LEU A 326 11.99 19.04 17.77
C LEU A 326 12.73 19.84 18.85
N GLU A 327 12.49 21.15 18.94
CA GLU A 327 13.06 21.97 20.02
C GLU A 327 12.57 21.53 21.40
N HIS A 328 11.29 21.19 21.53
CA HIS A 328 10.76 20.62 22.78
C HIS A 328 11.48 19.32 23.18
N LEU A 329 11.66 18.39 22.23
CA LEU A 329 12.37 17.13 22.48
C LEU A 329 13.84 17.38 22.83
N LYS A 330 14.51 18.30 22.13
CA LYS A 330 15.89 18.69 22.40
C LYS A 330 16.05 19.21 23.82
N ASN A 331 15.18 20.11 24.27
CA ASN A 331 15.20 20.66 25.62
C ASN A 331 14.89 19.60 26.68
N LYS A 332 13.95 18.69 26.40
CA LYS A 332 13.55 17.63 27.33
C LYS A 332 14.66 16.60 27.59
N PHE A 333 15.42 16.24 26.55
CA PHE A 333 16.39 15.14 26.61
C PHE A 333 17.86 15.60 26.57
N GLY A 334 18.12 16.91 26.45
CA GLY A 334 19.47 17.47 26.33
C GLY A 334 20.25 17.01 25.10
N SER A 335 19.59 16.36 24.15
CA SER A 335 20.19 15.71 22.98
C SER A 335 19.45 16.12 21.71
N LYS A 336 20.16 16.31 20.61
CA LYS A 336 19.56 16.73 19.34
C LYS A 336 18.72 15.59 18.74
N PRO A 337 17.38 15.75 18.59
CA PRO A 337 16.54 14.73 18.01
C PRO A 337 16.80 14.56 16.51
N THR A 338 16.51 13.35 16.03
CA THR A 338 16.57 12.95 14.63
C THR A 338 15.17 12.73 14.08
N ILE A 339 14.93 13.22 12.88
CA ILE A 339 13.65 13.07 12.19
C ILE A 339 13.73 11.78 11.38
N VAL A 340 12.69 10.94 11.48
CA VAL A 340 12.55 9.74 10.65
C VAL A 340 11.29 9.84 9.80
N MET A 341 11.42 9.55 8.51
CA MET A 341 10.35 9.62 7.51
C MET A 341 10.30 8.35 6.66
N THR A 342 9.24 8.20 5.87
CA THR A 342 9.17 7.12 4.86
C THR A 342 9.63 7.58 3.49
N GLU A 343 10.03 6.63 2.63
CA GLU A 343 10.30 6.90 1.22
C GLU A 343 9.12 7.57 0.51
N LYS A 344 7.89 7.11 0.80
CA LYS A 344 6.68 7.71 0.25
C LYS A 344 6.55 9.20 0.59
N ASP A 345 6.86 9.59 1.83
CA ASP A 345 6.84 10.99 2.24
C ASP A 345 7.97 11.80 1.60
N TYR A 346 9.17 11.22 1.46
CA TYR A 346 10.31 11.83 0.77
C TYR A 346 10.03 12.08 -0.72
N ASP A 347 9.54 11.08 -1.46
CA ASP A 347 9.28 11.21 -2.90
C ASP A 347 8.08 12.12 -3.22
N ARG A 348 7.18 12.33 -2.24
CA ARG A 348 6.08 13.30 -2.35
C ARG A 348 6.63 14.72 -2.48
N ASP A 349 7.50 15.11 -1.54
CA ASP A 349 8.12 16.42 -1.49
C ASP A 349 9.46 16.39 -0.73
N HIS A 350 10.56 16.13 -1.46
CA HIS A 350 11.90 16.13 -0.88
C HIS A 350 12.43 17.55 -0.63
N THR A 351 11.85 18.57 -1.27
CA THR A 351 12.34 19.96 -1.18
C THR A 351 12.02 20.58 0.17
N ILE A 352 10.85 20.25 0.72
CA ILE A 352 10.42 20.78 2.01
C ILE A 352 11.29 20.27 3.17
N LEU A 353 12.02 19.16 2.97
CA LEU A 353 12.91 18.59 3.97
C LEU A 353 14.14 19.46 4.23
N GLY A 354 14.60 20.22 3.23
CA GLY A 354 15.70 21.19 3.41
C GLY A 354 15.35 22.29 4.43
N GLN A 355 14.05 22.54 4.65
CA GLN A 355 13.63 23.52 5.66
C GLN A 355 13.77 23.01 7.10
N LEU A 356 14.05 21.73 7.32
CA LEU A 356 14.15 21.13 8.65
C LEU A 356 15.54 21.28 9.30
N GLU A 357 16.48 21.95 8.62
CA GLU A 357 17.76 22.33 9.21
C GLU A 357 17.59 23.14 10.52
N PRO A 358 18.47 22.92 11.51
CA PRO A 358 19.67 22.08 11.46
C PRO A 358 19.43 20.60 11.85
N PHE A 359 18.20 20.12 12.01
CA PHE A 359 17.93 18.76 12.48
C PHE A 359 18.24 17.70 11.42
N GLU A 360 18.74 16.53 11.85
CA GLU A 360 19.05 15.43 10.95
C GLU A 360 17.75 14.77 10.48
N VAL A 361 17.62 14.54 9.16
CA VAL A 361 16.52 13.81 8.55
C VAL A 361 17.03 12.49 8.01
N LEU A 362 16.38 11.39 8.40
CA LEU A 362 16.61 10.05 7.91
C LEU A 362 15.35 9.53 7.22
N VAL A 363 15.50 8.96 6.03
CA VAL A 363 14.41 8.31 5.31
C VAL A 363 14.58 6.80 5.44
N LEU A 364 13.57 6.13 5.98
CA LEU A 364 13.56 4.68 6.18
C LEU A 364 13.13 3.98 4.89
N CYS A 365 14.02 3.13 4.37
CA CYS A 365 13.72 2.23 3.26
C CYS A 365 13.25 0.87 3.76
N CYS A 366 12.14 0.39 3.21
CA CYS A 366 11.55 -0.90 3.57
C CYS A 366 11.25 -1.75 2.34
N LYS A 367 11.31 -3.07 2.48
CA LYS A 367 10.87 -4.01 1.44
C LYS A 367 9.75 -4.89 1.98
N LEU A 368 8.78 -5.21 1.12
CA LEU A 368 7.78 -6.21 1.46
C LEU A 368 8.41 -7.60 1.45
N LYS A 369 8.08 -8.41 2.45
CA LYS A 369 8.48 -9.82 2.55
C LYS A 369 7.25 -10.68 2.85
N ILE A 370 7.11 -11.80 2.15
CA ILE A 370 6.12 -12.83 2.49
C ILE A 370 6.69 -13.67 3.65
N LEU A 371 5.86 -13.92 4.66
CA LEU A 371 6.22 -14.74 5.81
C LEU A 371 5.72 -16.17 5.62
N ASP A 372 6.57 -17.13 5.93
CA ASP A 372 6.21 -18.54 5.91
C ASP A 372 5.25 -18.86 7.04
N HIS A 373 4.08 -19.40 6.70
CA HIS A 373 3.08 -19.78 7.69
C HIS A 373 2.15 -20.87 7.18
N ASN A 374 2.05 -21.99 7.90
CA ASN A 374 1.16 -23.12 7.60
C ASN A 374 1.21 -23.59 6.13
N GLY A 375 2.42 -23.70 5.57
CA GLY A 375 2.64 -24.11 4.18
C GLY A 375 2.38 -23.03 3.12
N CYS A 376 1.86 -21.85 3.50
CA CYS A 376 1.82 -20.68 2.63
C CYS A 376 3.16 -19.97 2.72
N THR A 377 4.05 -20.25 1.75
CA THR A 377 5.38 -19.65 1.64
C THR A 377 5.44 -18.62 0.52
N GLU A 378 6.55 -17.88 0.45
CA GLU A 378 6.83 -17.00 -0.69
C GLU A 378 6.82 -17.77 -2.03
N ASP A 379 7.34 -19.01 -2.04
CA ASP A 379 7.37 -19.84 -3.24
C ASP A 379 5.98 -20.30 -3.68
N GLU A 380 5.08 -20.63 -2.75
CA GLU A 380 3.69 -20.93 -3.08
C GLU A 380 2.95 -19.70 -3.62
N PHE A 381 3.25 -18.51 -3.07
CA PHE A 381 2.73 -17.25 -3.62
C PHE A 381 3.24 -17.03 -5.05
N LYS A 382 4.54 -17.22 -5.29
CA LYS A 382 5.14 -17.12 -6.64
C LYS A 382 4.54 -18.15 -7.61
N LYS A 383 4.30 -19.39 -7.18
CA LYS A 383 3.61 -20.40 -8.00
C LYS A 383 2.20 -19.96 -8.40
N LEU A 384 1.45 -19.34 -7.48
CA LEU A 384 0.15 -18.74 -7.80
C LEU A 384 0.28 -17.65 -8.88
N LEU A 385 1.27 -16.76 -8.76
CA LEU A 385 1.54 -15.73 -9.77
C LEU A 385 1.85 -16.37 -11.14
N ILE A 386 2.73 -17.38 -11.21
CA ILE A 386 3.07 -18.08 -12.47
C ILE A 386 1.82 -18.68 -13.12
N ARG A 387 0.92 -19.30 -12.35
CA ARG A 387 -0.31 -19.90 -12.89
C ARG A 387 -1.20 -18.87 -13.59
N SER A 388 -1.15 -17.61 -13.18
CA SER A 388 -1.90 -16.53 -13.83
C SER A 388 -1.29 -16.03 -15.14
N LEU A 389 -0.03 -16.38 -15.42
CA LEU A 389 0.67 -15.99 -16.65
C LEU A 389 0.46 -16.97 -17.81
N SER A 390 -0.20 -18.11 -17.56
CA SER A 390 -0.37 -19.22 -18.50
C SER A 390 -1.67 -19.14 -19.29
#